data_AF-A0A2D7B011-F1
#
_entry.id   AF-A0A2D7B011-F1
#
_cell.length_a   1.000
_cell.length_b   1.000
_cell.length_c   1.000
_cell.angle_alpha   90.00
_cell.angle_beta   90.00
_cell.angle_gamma   90.00
#
_symmetry.space_group_name_H-M   'P 1'
#
loop_
_entity.id
_entity.type
_entity.pdbx_description
1 polymer ?
#
loop_
_entity_poly.entity_id
_entity_poly.type
_entity_poly.pdbx_seq_one_letter_code
_entity_poly.pdbx_strand_id
1 'polypeptide(L)'
;MLDAIWSAAEHLPAEKQNRLKAPFLETVAKSGDTLLLRHWQARLGADLRREKAVEPYARKKAKAALSRGNWTAFLRDARAGAQPFNIGRPEIMAEGARLAPDAPTRRRVVDAMFELAGRPIAASGLDRSFEQADFGHSLAELAMEACDLSSFDRAIALTADPESLRYALWRRRITGQAGALAGRIRADANSDDTHHVRLALDGYGPVLKLGYCN
;
A
#
# COMPACT_ATOMS: atom_id res chain seq x y z
N MET A 1 3.37 9.92 15.66
CA MET A 1 2.89 9.81 14.26
C MET A 1 1.39 9.88 14.17
N LEU A 2 0.64 8.98 14.84
CA LEU A 2 -0.83 9.02 14.88
C LEU A 2 -1.38 10.41 15.26
N ASP A 3 -0.78 11.07 16.26
CA ASP A 3 -1.13 12.46 16.61
C ASP A 3 -0.92 13.45 15.47
N ALA A 4 0.19 13.36 14.74
CA ALA A 4 0.44 14.25 13.61
C ALA A 4 -0.59 14.07 12.50
N ILE A 5 -0.98 12.82 12.23
CA ILE A 5 -2.02 12.48 11.24
C ILE A 5 -3.37 13.02 11.68
N TRP A 6 -3.76 12.82 12.95
CA TRP A 6 -5.05 13.33 13.43
C TRP A 6 -5.07 14.86 13.51
N SER A 7 -3.97 15.51 13.91
CA SER A 7 -3.87 16.98 13.89
C SER A 7 -3.99 17.54 12.47
N ALA A 8 -3.50 16.83 11.45
CA ALA A 8 -3.77 17.22 10.06
C ALA A 8 -5.27 17.09 9.73
N ALA A 9 -5.95 16.04 10.22
CA ALA A 9 -7.39 15.86 10.04
C ALA A 9 -8.23 16.94 10.74
N GLU A 10 -7.76 17.49 11.86
CA GLU A 10 -8.46 18.56 12.62
C GLU A 10 -8.63 19.86 11.81
N HIS A 11 -7.87 20.06 10.72
CA HIS A 11 -8.02 21.20 9.80
C HIS A 11 -9.23 21.04 8.85
N LEU A 12 -9.82 19.85 8.77
CA LEU A 12 -10.94 19.56 7.88
C LEU A 12 -12.28 19.95 8.52
N PRO A 13 -13.33 20.23 7.73
CA PRO A 13 -14.70 20.34 8.24
C PRO A 13 -15.15 19.09 9.01
N ALA A 14 -16.01 19.26 10.02
CA ALA A 14 -16.45 18.20 10.92
C ALA A 14 -17.03 16.95 10.20
N GLU A 15 -17.73 17.16 9.10
CA GLU A 15 -18.25 16.06 8.26
C GLU A 15 -17.12 15.17 7.73
N LYS A 16 -16.03 15.77 7.22
CA LYS A 16 -14.86 15.04 6.70
C LYS A 16 -14.09 14.39 7.84
N GLN A 17 -13.95 15.05 8.99
CA GLN A 17 -13.36 14.44 10.19
C GLN A 17 -14.11 13.19 10.62
N ASN A 18 -15.45 13.24 10.65
CA ASN A 18 -16.28 12.09 11.01
C ASN A 18 -16.08 10.90 10.05
N ARG A 19 -15.93 11.15 8.74
CA ARG A 19 -15.61 10.11 7.75
C ARG A 19 -14.21 9.51 7.92
N LEU A 20 -13.30 10.22 8.56
CA LEU A 20 -11.92 9.76 8.80
C LEU A 20 -11.77 8.94 10.09
N LYS A 21 -12.73 8.98 11.02
CA LYS A 21 -12.64 8.25 12.28
C LYS A 21 -12.48 6.73 12.07
N ALA A 22 -13.31 6.14 11.22
CA ALA A 22 -13.24 4.70 10.92
C ALA A 22 -11.90 4.28 10.29
N PRO A 23 -11.44 4.85 9.15
CA PRO A 23 -10.15 4.46 8.55
C PRO A 23 -8.96 4.78 9.46
N PHE A 24 -9.05 5.81 10.30
CA PHE A 24 -8.04 6.09 11.31
C PHE A 24 -7.96 4.97 12.35
N LEU A 25 -9.10 4.57 12.94
CA LEU A 25 -9.15 3.48 13.93
C LEU A 25 -8.76 2.12 13.33
N GLU A 26 -9.14 1.85 12.07
CA GLU A 26 -8.68 0.66 11.33
C GLU A 26 -7.14 0.65 11.20
N THR A 27 -6.54 1.81 10.95
CA THR A 27 -5.09 1.96 10.88
C THR A 27 -4.44 1.75 12.24
N VAL A 28 -4.99 2.34 13.32
CA VAL A 28 -4.50 2.12 14.69
C VAL A 28 -4.56 0.64 15.07
N ALA A 29 -5.65 -0.05 14.72
CA ALA A 29 -5.84 -1.46 15.04
C ALA A 29 -4.79 -2.38 14.39
N LYS A 30 -4.11 -1.95 13.31
CA LYS A 30 -3.00 -2.69 12.72
C LYS A 30 -1.82 -2.87 13.68
N SER A 31 -1.68 -2.02 14.69
CA SER A 31 -0.63 -2.14 15.72
C SER A 31 -0.76 -3.39 16.60
N GLY A 32 -1.96 -3.97 16.70
CA GLY A 32 -2.26 -5.01 17.69
C GLY A 32 -2.34 -4.49 19.14
N ASP A 33 -2.06 -3.22 19.40
CA ASP A 33 -2.10 -2.62 20.73
C ASP A 33 -3.53 -2.21 21.11
N THR A 34 -4.14 -3.01 21.99
CA THR A 34 -5.52 -2.77 22.45
C THR A 34 -5.67 -1.55 23.33
N LEU A 35 -4.63 -1.13 24.07
CA LEU A 35 -4.66 0.07 24.90
C LEU A 35 -4.59 1.31 24.02
N LEU A 36 -3.70 1.31 23.02
CA LEU A 36 -3.61 2.38 22.02
C LEU A 36 -4.93 2.52 21.26
N LEU A 37 -5.54 1.42 20.81
CA LEU A 37 -6.82 1.46 20.12
C LEU A 37 -7.93 2.04 21.00
N ARG A 38 -8.05 1.59 22.26
CA ARG A 38 -9.05 2.13 23.20
C ARG A 38 -8.84 3.62 23.48
N HIS A 39 -7.59 4.06 23.63
CA HIS A 39 -7.26 5.47 23.80
C HIS A 39 -7.79 6.30 22.63
N TRP A 40 -7.56 5.85 21.39
CA TRP A 40 -8.06 6.55 20.21
C TRP A 40 -9.57 6.45 20.04
N GLN A 41 -10.20 5.32 20.35
CA GLN A 41 -11.67 5.22 20.35
C GLN A 41 -12.31 6.24 21.30
N ALA A 42 -11.77 6.37 22.51
CA ALA A 42 -12.23 7.35 23.49
C ALA A 42 -12.00 8.79 23.01
N ARG A 43 -10.81 9.10 22.48
CA ARG A 43 -10.48 10.42 21.96
C ARG A 43 -11.38 10.83 20.79
N LEU A 44 -11.71 9.91 19.90
CA LEU A 44 -12.51 10.18 18.71
C LEU A 44 -14.02 10.09 18.95
N GLY A 45 -14.44 9.54 20.10
CA GLY A 45 -15.85 9.23 20.38
C GLY A 45 -16.43 8.29 19.34
N ALA A 46 -15.67 7.28 18.90
CA ALA A 46 -16.07 6.34 17.86
C ALA A 46 -15.51 4.95 18.13
N ASP A 47 -16.28 3.93 17.77
CA ASP A 47 -15.88 2.54 17.90
C ASP A 47 -15.47 1.93 16.58
N LEU A 48 -14.41 1.11 16.62
CA LEU A 48 -14.06 0.28 15.48
C LEU A 48 -15.05 -0.88 15.38
N ARG A 49 -16.01 -0.78 14.46
CA ARG A 49 -16.80 -1.94 14.07
C ARG A 49 -15.90 -2.85 13.24
N ARG A 50 -15.51 -4.00 13.81
CA ARG A 50 -14.77 -5.01 13.06
C ARG A 50 -15.66 -5.58 11.96
N GLU A 51 -15.40 -5.19 10.72
CA GLU A 51 -15.95 -5.91 9.58
C GLU A 51 -15.38 -7.33 9.55
N LYS A 52 -16.21 -8.28 9.12
CA LYS A 52 -15.78 -9.68 8.96
C LYS A 52 -14.71 -9.72 7.89
N ALA A 53 -13.52 -10.23 8.21
CA ALA A 53 -12.42 -10.32 7.26
C ALA A 53 -12.85 -11.18 6.05
N VAL A 54 -13.07 -10.54 4.90
CA VAL A 54 -13.28 -11.21 3.62
C VAL A 54 -11.92 -11.34 2.94
N GLU A 55 -11.65 -12.49 2.32
CA GLU A 55 -10.42 -12.68 1.55
C GLU A 55 -10.36 -11.63 0.41
N PRO A 56 -9.25 -10.88 0.26
CA PRO A 56 -9.10 -9.90 -0.80
C PRO A 56 -9.29 -10.53 -2.19
N TYR A 57 -9.95 -9.81 -3.09
CA TYR A 57 -10.26 -10.29 -4.44
C TYR A 57 -9.02 -10.77 -5.20
N ALA A 58 -7.94 -9.99 -5.20
CA ALA A 58 -6.68 -10.33 -5.87
C ALA A 58 -6.10 -11.64 -5.34
N ARG A 59 -6.15 -11.87 -4.02
CA ARG A 59 -5.66 -13.10 -3.39
C ARG A 59 -6.47 -14.31 -3.80
N LYS A 60 -7.80 -14.17 -3.82
CA LYS A 60 -8.71 -15.22 -4.30
C LYS A 60 -8.41 -15.59 -5.76
N LYS A 61 -8.17 -14.60 -6.62
CA LYS A 61 -7.82 -14.82 -8.04
C LYS A 61 -6.45 -15.45 -8.21
N ALA A 62 -5.44 -15.01 -7.46
CA ALA A 62 -4.10 -15.59 -7.50
C ALA A 62 -4.12 -17.08 -7.10
N LYS A 63 -4.80 -17.41 -5.99
CA LYS A 63 -5.01 -18.80 -5.55
C LYS A 63 -5.69 -19.65 -6.62
N ALA A 64 -6.76 -19.12 -7.24
CA ALA A 64 -7.48 -19.85 -8.28
C ALA A 64 -6.64 -20.06 -9.55
N ALA A 65 -5.79 -19.10 -9.94
CA ALA A 65 -4.86 -19.27 -11.05
C ALA A 65 -3.80 -20.34 -10.74
N LEU A 66 -3.24 -20.31 -9.53
CA LEU A 66 -2.26 -21.29 -9.07
C LEU A 66 -2.84 -22.69 -8.88
N SER A 67 -4.12 -22.82 -8.51
CA SER A 67 -4.76 -24.14 -8.36
C SER A 67 -5.09 -24.81 -9.69
N ARG A 68 -5.18 -24.05 -10.79
CA ARG A 68 -5.50 -24.56 -12.14
C ARG A 68 -4.26 -24.92 -12.95
N GLY A 69 -3.07 -24.57 -12.49
CA GLY A 69 -1.83 -24.73 -13.23
C GLY A 69 -0.61 -24.75 -12.33
N ASN A 70 0.53 -24.35 -12.87
CA ASN A 70 1.78 -24.18 -12.12
C ASN A 70 2.31 -22.74 -12.28
N TRP A 71 3.42 -22.42 -11.62
CA TRP A 71 4.04 -21.09 -11.71
C TRP A 71 4.41 -20.66 -13.14
N THR A 72 4.73 -21.61 -14.02
CA THR A 72 4.99 -21.30 -15.43
C THR A 72 3.70 -20.87 -16.14
N ALA A 73 2.59 -21.58 -15.93
CA ALA A 73 1.28 -21.18 -16.47
C ALA A 73 0.83 -19.83 -15.89
N PHE A 74 0.97 -19.62 -14.59
CA PHE A 74 0.66 -18.35 -13.92
C PHE A 74 1.36 -17.17 -14.59
N LEU A 75 2.68 -17.27 -14.82
CA LEU A 75 3.46 -16.21 -15.44
C LEU A 75 3.16 -16.03 -16.94
N ARG A 76 2.93 -17.13 -17.67
CA ARG A 76 2.53 -17.07 -19.08
C ARG A 76 1.21 -16.32 -19.23
N ASP A 77 0.21 -16.69 -18.44
CA ASP A 77 -1.14 -16.13 -18.51
C ASP A 77 -1.14 -14.65 -18.06
N ALA A 78 -0.34 -14.30 -17.05
CA ALA A 78 -0.12 -12.93 -16.64
C ALA A 78 0.50 -12.08 -17.76
N ARG A 79 1.55 -12.57 -18.44
CA ARG A 79 2.16 -11.86 -19.57
C ARG A 79 1.20 -11.67 -20.74
N ALA A 80 0.38 -12.68 -21.01
CA ALA A 80 -0.65 -12.61 -22.05
C ALA A 80 -1.83 -11.69 -21.68
N GLY A 81 -1.95 -11.24 -20.42
CA GLY A 81 -3.14 -10.53 -19.94
C GLY A 81 -4.41 -11.40 -19.99
N ALA A 82 -4.25 -12.73 -19.98
CA ALA A 82 -5.36 -13.67 -20.00
C ALA A 82 -6.07 -13.70 -18.64
N GLN A 83 -7.33 -14.13 -18.60
CA GLN A 83 -8.06 -14.32 -17.34
C GLN A 83 -7.24 -15.19 -16.36
N PRO A 84 -7.10 -14.78 -15.07
CA PRO A 84 -7.77 -13.67 -14.42
C PRO A 84 -7.04 -12.31 -14.47
N PHE A 85 -5.93 -12.20 -15.19
CA PHE A 85 -5.05 -11.03 -15.26
C PHE A 85 -5.50 -9.97 -16.28
N ASN A 86 -6.69 -10.08 -16.84
CA ASN A 86 -7.23 -9.02 -17.70
C ASN A 86 -7.78 -7.83 -16.88
N ILE A 87 -7.95 -7.98 -15.56
CA ILE A 87 -8.36 -6.93 -14.62
C ILE A 87 -7.57 -7.10 -13.32
N GLY A 88 -6.89 -6.04 -12.86
CA GLY A 88 -6.11 -6.07 -11.62
C GLY A 88 -4.87 -6.97 -11.70
N ARG A 89 -4.22 -6.99 -12.87
CA ARG A 89 -3.03 -7.82 -13.11
C ARG A 89 -1.92 -7.57 -12.09
N PRO A 90 -1.55 -6.31 -11.78
CA PRO A 90 -0.50 -6.03 -10.80
C PRO A 90 -0.79 -6.61 -9.42
N GLU A 91 -2.01 -6.44 -8.91
CA GLU A 91 -2.42 -6.88 -7.58
C GLU A 91 -2.50 -8.41 -7.50
N ILE A 92 -3.01 -9.07 -8.55
CA ILE A 92 -3.06 -10.53 -8.62
C ILE A 92 -1.64 -11.12 -8.66
N MET A 93 -0.74 -10.51 -9.44
CA MET A 93 0.67 -10.94 -9.48
C MET A 93 1.36 -10.71 -8.12
N ALA A 94 1.08 -9.59 -7.44
CA ALA A 94 1.64 -9.32 -6.12
C ALA A 94 1.20 -10.35 -5.07
N GLU A 95 -0.08 -10.73 -5.08
CA GLU A 95 -0.56 -11.85 -4.26
C GLU A 95 0.08 -13.18 -4.66
N GLY A 96 0.35 -13.40 -5.95
CA GLY A 96 1.16 -14.51 -6.43
C GLY A 96 2.57 -14.52 -5.81
N ALA A 97 3.24 -13.37 -5.75
CA ALA A 97 4.54 -13.24 -5.10
C ALA A 97 4.48 -13.53 -3.60
N ARG A 98 3.40 -13.13 -2.90
CA ARG A 98 3.18 -13.44 -1.47
C ARG A 98 2.85 -14.92 -1.23
N LEU A 99 2.26 -15.60 -2.20
CA LEU A 99 1.91 -17.02 -2.14
C LEU A 99 3.03 -17.95 -2.63
N ALA A 100 4.14 -17.40 -3.13
CA ALA A 100 5.26 -18.19 -3.62
C ALA A 100 5.81 -19.11 -2.51
N PRO A 101 6.09 -20.40 -2.79
CA PRO A 101 6.54 -21.35 -1.79
C PRO A 101 7.96 -21.09 -1.31
N ASP A 102 8.75 -20.36 -2.10
CA ASP A 102 10.17 -20.11 -1.85
C ASP A 102 10.63 -18.76 -2.46
N ALA A 103 11.80 -18.31 -2.02
CA ALA A 103 12.39 -17.05 -2.48
C ALA A 103 12.71 -17.02 -3.98
N PRO A 104 13.23 -18.10 -4.62
CA PRO A 104 13.42 -18.12 -6.07
C PRO A 104 12.12 -17.93 -6.87
N THR A 105 11.04 -18.59 -6.46
CA THR A 105 9.73 -18.45 -7.11
C THR A 105 9.17 -17.06 -6.91
N ARG A 106 9.26 -16.50 -5.70
CA ARG A 106 8.88 -15.10 -5.44
C ARG A 106 9.63 -14.14 -6.36
N ARG A 107 10.96 -14.31 -6.47
CA ARG A 107 11.82 -13.49 -7.32
C ARG A 107 11.38 -13.54 -8.78
N ARG A 108 11.11 -14.74 -9.32
CA ARG A 108 10.59 -14.91 -10.69
C ARG A 108 9.30 -14.13 -10.95
N VAL A 109 8.38 -14.08 -9.98
CA VAL A 109 7.15 -13.30 -10.10
C VAL A 109 7.44 -11.80 -10.08
N VAL A 110 8.25 -11.33 -9.14
CA VAL A 110 8.63 -9.91 -9.01
C VAL A 110 9.38 -9.43 -10.26
N ASP A 111 10.31 -10.23 -10.79
CA ASP A 111 11.03 -9.91 -12.02
C ASP A 111 10.08 -9.78 -13.21
N ALA A 112 9.12 -10.71 -13.35
CA ALA A 112 8.10 -10.62 -14.39
C ALA A 112 7.18 -9.39 -14.23
N MET A 113 6.88 -8.97 -13.00
CA MET A 113 6.14 -7.73 -12.76
C MET A 113 6.93 -6.50 -13.22
N PHE A 114 8.24 -6.44 -12.96
CA PHE A 114 9.09 -5.36 -13.47
C PHE A 114 9.24 -5.40 -15.00
N GLU A 115 9.35 -6.59 -15.61
CA GLU A 115 9.35 -6.75 -17.06
C GLU A 115 8.07 -6.16 -17.68
N LEU A 116 6.91 -6.48 -17.11
CA LEU A 116 5.60 -6.00 -17.58
C LEU A 116 5.39 -4.51 -17.34
N ALA A 117 5.89 -3.97 -16.22
CA ALA A 117 5.84 -2.55 -15.96
C ALA A 117 6.67 -1.74 -16.98
N GLY A 118 7.73 -2.34 -17.52
CA GLY A 118 8.63 -1.69 -18.46
C GLY A 118 9.51 -0.61 -17.81
N ARG A 119 10.11 0.25 -18.64
CA ARG A 119 10.91 1.39 -18.16
C ARG A 119 10.01 2.55 -17.74
N PRO A 120 10.40 3.37 -16.75
CA PRO A 120 9.67 4.57 -16.39
C PRO A 120 9.41 5.44 -17.62
N ILE A 121 8.15 5.79 -17.86
CA ILE A 121 7.78 6.67 -18.97
C ILE A 121 7.61 8.08 -18.41
N ALA A 122 8.37 9.03 -18.94
CA ALA A 122 8.26 10.45 -18.59
C ALA A 122 7.02 11.12 -19.22
N ALA A 123 5.86 10.48 -19.12
CA ALA A 123 4.60 10.98 -19.63
C ALA A 123 3.77 11.64 -18.52
N SER A 124 3.12 12.75 -18.88
CA SER A 124 2.17 13.49 -18.05
C SER A 124 0.74 13.27 -18.56
N GLY A 125 -0.25 13.24 -17.67
CA GLY A 125 -1.66 13.16 -18.06
C GLY A 125 -2.07 11.80 -18.64
N LEU A 126 -2.88 11.81 -19.69
CA LEU A 126 -3.49 10.61 -20.31
C LEU A 126 -2.48 9.71 -21.06
N ASP A 127 -1.28 10.21 -21.33
CA ASP A 127 -0.20 9.47 -22.00
C ASP A 127 0.57 8.54 -21.03
N ARG A 128 0.26 8.61 -19.73
CA ARG A 128 0.85 7.74 -18.72
C ARG A 128 0.18 6.37 -18.75
N SER A 129 0.99 5.32 -18.80
CA SER A 129 0.48 3.95 -18.66
C SER A 129 -0.08 3.76 -17.24
N PHE A 130 -1.41 3.74 -17.10
CA PHE A 130 -2.09 3.44 -15.84
C PHE A 130 -1.59 2.13 -15.23
N GLU A 131 -1.43 1.11 -16.07
CA GLU A 131 -0.96 -0.20 -15.63
C GLU A 131 0.49 -0.16 -15.13
N GLN A 132 1.37 0.68 -15.71
CA GLN A 132 2.72 0.87 -15.17
C GLN A 132 2.68 1.43 -13.74
N ALA A 133 1.81 2.41 -13.48
CA ALA A 133 1.67 2.99 -12.16
C ALA A 133 1.15 1.98 -11.13
N ASP A 134 0.19 1.13 -11.52
CA ASP A 134 -0.36 0.06 -10.68
C ASP A 134 0.69 -1.03 -10.38
N PHE A 135 1.51 -1.40 -11.38
CA PHE A 135 2.69 -2.23 -11.15
C PHE A 135 3.70 -1.58 -10.21
N GLY A 136 4.02 -0.30 -10.41
CA GLY A 136 4.91 0.45 -9.54
C GLY A 136 4.44 0.44 -8.09
N HIS A 137 3.14 0.66 -7.86
CA HIS A 137 2.54 0.61 -6.52
C HIS A 137 2.66 -0.78 -5.89
N SER A 138 2.24 -1.82 -6.62
CA SER A 138 2.28 -3.21 -6.14
C SER A 138 3.71 -3.68 -5.85
N LEU A 139 4.66 -3.31 -6.71
CA LEU A 139 6.08 -3.61 -6.52
C LEU A 139 6.67 -2.86 -5.33
N ALA A 140 6.31 -1.59 -5.13
CA ALA A 140 6.75 -0.79 -3.99
C ALA A 140 6.22 -1.38 -2.67
N GLU A 141 4.97 -1.86 -2.65
CA GLU A 141 4.42 -2.55 -1.48
C GLU A 141 5.19 -3.84 -1.16
N LEU A 142 5.43 -4.70 -2.16
CA LEU A 142 6.21 -5.94 -1.98
C LEU A 142 7.65 -5.70 -1.53
N ALA A 143 8.29 -4.66 -2.06
CA ALA A 143 9.65 -4.28 -1.69
C ALA A 143 9.70 -3.70 -0.27
N MET A 144 8.71 -2.87 0.08
CA MET A 144 8.54 -2.34 1.43
C MET A 144 8.32 -3.47 2.43
N GLU A 145 7.44 -4.44 2.15
CA GLU A 145 7.21 -5.61 3.01
C GLU A 145 8.49 -6.41 3.24
N ALA A 146 9.27 -6.62 2.17
CA ALA A 146 10.52 -7.38 2.19
C ALA A 146 11.75 -6.60 2.67
N CYS A 147 11.59 -5.34 3.08
CA CYS A 147 12.71 -4.48 3.50
C CYS A 147 13.79 -4.28 2.43
N ASP A 148 13.42 -4.31 1.14
CA ASP A 148 14.33 -4.14 0.02
C ASP A 148 14.28 -2.71 -0.52
N LEU A 149 15.17 -1.85 -0.01
CA LEU A 149 15.23 -0.44 -0.39
C LEU A 149 15.56 -0.24 -1.88
N SER A 150 16.40 -1.10 -2.46
CA SER A 150 16.81 -0.96 -3.86
C SER A 150 15.64 -1.25 -4.81
N SER A 151 14.90 -2.33 -4.55
CA SER A 151 13.70 -2.64 -5.33
C SER A 151 12.59 -1.63 -5.08
N PHE A 152 12.49 -1.10 -3.86
CA PHE A 152 11.53 -0.05 -3.50
C PHE A 152 11.76 1.22 -4.34
N ASP A 153 13.01 1.70 -4.40
CA ASP A 153 13.38 2.91 -5.15
C ASP A 153 13.11 2.74 -6.66
N ARG A 154 13.38 1.56 -7.20
CA ARG A 154 13.06 1.23 -8.59
C ARG A 154 11.56 1.20 -8.84
N ALA A 155 10.78 0.68 -7.89
CA ALA A 155 9.33 0.55 -8.01
C ALA A 155 8.60 1.89 -7.92
N ILE A 156 8.96 2.77 -6.98
CA ILE A 156 8.30 4.08 -6.84
C ILE A 156 8.53 4.97 -8.06
N ALA A 157 9.65 4.82 -8.76
CA ALA A 157 9.93 5.54 -10.01
C ALA A 157 8.98 5.16 -11.16
N LEU A 158 8.26 4.03 -11.05
CA LEU A 158 7.23 3.61 -12.00
C LEU A 158 5.85 4.17 -11.65
N THR A 159 5.68 4.75 -10.45
CA THR A 159 4.38 5.23 -9.98
C THR A 159 4.04 6.60 -10.55
N ALA A 160 2.76 6.96 -10.51
CA ALA A 160 2.28 8.26 -10.96
C ALA A 160 2.77 9.43 -10.09
N ASP A 161 2.98 9.20 -8.80
CA ASP A 161 3.42 10.20 -7.84
C ASP A 161 4.49 9.60 -6.90
N PRO A 162 5.76 9.53 -7.36
CA PRO A 162 6.85 8.94 -6.58
C PRO A 162 7.12 9.66 -5.25
N GLU A 163 6.82 10.96 -5.20
CA GLU A 163 7.06 11.82 -4.03
C GLU A 163 5.89 11.84 -3.03
N SER A 164 4.84 11.04 -3.30
CA SER A 164 3.67 10.95 -2.44
C SER A 164 4.06 10.65 -0.99
N LEU A 165 3.30 11.21 -0.05
CA LEU A 165 3.51 11.00 1.38
C LEU A 165 3.47 9.50 1.75
N ARG A 166 2.65 8.70 1.05
CA ARG A 166 2.57 7.25 1.23
C ARG A 166 3.94 6.59 1.02
N TYR A 167 4.59 6.86 -0.11
CA TYR A 167 5.89 6.26 -0.42
C TYR A 167 7.00 6.79 0.48
N ALA A 168 6.94 8.06 0.89
CA ALA A 168 7.85 8.59 1.90
C ALA A 168 7.75 7.82 3.23
N LEU A 169 6.53 7.51 3.70
CA LEU A 169 6.31 6.71 4.90
C LEU A 169 6.74 5.24 4.73
N TRP A 170 6.45 4.64 3.59
CA TRP A 170 6.92 3.28 3.27
C TRP A 170 8.44 3.19 3.24
N ARG A 171 9.13 4.18 2.66
CA ARG A 171 10.60 4.29 2.72
C ARG A 171 11.09 4.38 4.17
N ARG A 172 10.39 5.13 5.04
CA ARG A 172 10.70 5.24 6.47
C ARG A 172 10.45 3.96 7.25
N ARG A 173 9.59 3.05 6.78
CA ARG A 173 9.53 1.69 7.35
C ARG A 173 10.87 0.96 7.16
N ILE A 174 11.44 1.07 5.97
CA ILE A 174 12.70 0.41 5.60
C ILE A 174 13.90 1.08 6.29
N THR A 175 13.93 2.41 6.28
CA THR A 175 15.09 3.20 6.74
C THR A 175 15.00 3.67 8.20
N GLY A 176 13.84 3.51 8.85
CA GLY A 176 13.57 4.00 10.19
C GLY A 176 13.13 5.46 10.27
N GLN A 177 12.82 5.90 11.50
CA GLN A 177 12.54 7.29 11.86
C GLN A 177 11.37 7.95 11.10
N ALA A 178 10.21 7.29 10.98
CA ALA A 178 9.02 7.90 10.36
C ALA A 178 8.58 9.21 11.05
N GLY A 179 8.96 9.41 12.32
CA GLY A 179 8.74 10.65 13.07
C GLY A 179 9.26 11.92 12.37
N ALA A 180 10.30 11.81 11.54
CA ALA A 180 10.81 12.94 10.74
C ALA A 180 9.78 13.50 9.75
N LEU A 181 8.77 12.71 9.36
CA LEU A 181 7.70 13.15 8.46
C LEU A 181 6.52 13.82 9.19
N ALA A 182 6.52 13.85 10.53
CA ALA A 182 5.44 14.47 11.29
C ALA A 182 5.24 15.96 10.99
N GLY A 183 6.34 16.68 10.71
CA GLY A 183 6.28 18.10 10.29
C GLY A 183 5.57 18.25 8.94
N ARG A 184 5.98 17.47 7.93
CA ARG A 184 5.36 17.44 6.60
C ARG A 184 3.86 17.12 6.66
N ILE A 185 3.48 16.12 7.45
CA ILE A 185 2.07 15.74 7.62
C ILE A 185 1.22 16.91 8.11
N ARG A 186 1.72 17.69 9.07
CA ARG A 186 0.99 18.84 9.61
C ARG A 186 1.01 20.05 8.68
N ALA A 187 2.14 20.31 8.02
CA ALA A 187 2.32 21.49 7.18
C ALA A 187 1.47 21.43 5.90
N ASP A 188 1.30 20.25 5.32
CA ASP A 188 0.55 20.05 4.08
C ASP A 188 -0.97 19.83 4.33
N ALA A 189 -1.43 19.98 5.58
CA ALA A 189 -2.84 19.84 5.93
C ALA A 189 -3.67 20.99 5.35
N ASN A 190 -4.73 20.67 4.62
CA ASN A 190 -5.68 21.64 4.09
C ASN A 190 -7.13 21.23 4.42
N SER A 191 -8.07 22.17 4.24
CA SER A 191 -9.50 21.98 4.52
C SER A 191 -10.27 21.28 3.39
N ASP A 192 -9.62 21.08 2.24
CA ASP A 192 -10.31 20.90 0.95
C ASP A 192 -10.58 19.43 0.64
N ASP A 193 -9.68 18.51 1.01
CA ASP A 193 -9.93 17.08 0.84
C ASP A 193 -9.35 16.20 1.96
N THR A 194 -9.75 14.92 1.96
CA THR A 194 -9.27 13.92 2.93
C THR A 194 -8.09 13.09 2.41
N HIS A 195 -7.67 13.30 1.17
CA HIS A 195 -6.66 12.51 0.46
C HIS A 195 -5.32 12.56 1.19
N HIS A 196 -4.85 13.73 1.61
CA HIS A 196 -3.60 13.85 2.36
C HIS A 196 -3.56 13.00 3.63
N VAL A 197 -4.64 13.06 4.44
CA VAL A 197 -4.76 12.24 5.65
C VAL A 197 -4.82 10.75 5.32
N ARG A 198 -5.55 10.38 4.27
CA ARG A 198 -5.64 8.97 3.81
C ARG A 198 -4.29 8.45 3.33
N LEU A 199 -3.52 9.23 2.57
CA LEU A 199 -2.15 8.88 2.19
C LEU A 199 -1.25 8.67 3.41
N ALA A 200 -1.40 9.49 4.44
CA ALA A 200 -0.66 9.34 5.69
C ALA A 200 -1.04 8.04 6.43
N LEU A 201 -2.33 7.71 6.47
CA LEU A 201 -2.84 6.46 7.07
C LEU A 201 -2.36 5.22 6.30
N ASP A 202 -2.51 5.22 4.97
CA ASP A 202 -2.02 4.14 4.10
C ASP A 202 -0.49 3.98 4.19
N GLY A 203 0.23 5.09 4.31
CA GLY A 203 1.68 5.13 4.44
C GLY A 203 2.17 4.61 5.80
N TYR A 204 1.51 4.97 6.90
CA TYR A 204 1.95 4.61 8.24
C TYR A 204 1.40 3.25 8.72
N GLY A 205 0.29 2.77 8.14
CA GLY A 205 -0.31 1.49 8.46
C GLY A 205 0.67 0.30 8.43
N PRO A 206 1.56 0.17 7.42
CA PRO A 206 2.58 -0.88 7.41
C PRO A 206 3.59 -0.80 8.56
N VAL A 207 3.96 0.40 9.01
CA VAL A 207 4.85 0.55 10.19
C VAL A 207 4.16 0.01 11.44
N LEU A 208 2.87 0.30 11.62
CA LEU A 208 2.09 -0.24 12.74
C LEU A 208 1.95 -1.77 12.64
N LYS A 209 1.67 -2.29 11.44
CA LYS A 209 1.41 -3.72 11.22
C LYS A 209 2.66 -4.60 11.30
N LEU A 210 3.75 -4.13 10.72
CA LEU A 210 4.93 -4.94 10.41
C LEU A 210 6.20 -4.43 11.12
N GLY A 211 6.12 -3.36 11.89
CA GLY A 211 7.28 -2.70 12.49
C GLY A 211 8.23 -2.07 11.46
N TYR A 212 9.35 -1.56 11.94
CA TYR A 212 10.49 -1.15 11.11
C TYR A 212 11.31 -2.37 10.70
N CYS A 213 12.13 -2.21 9.67
CA CYS A 213 13.02 -3.26 9.16
C CYS A 213 14.32 -3.43 9.97
N ASN A 214 14.61 -2.48 10.86
CA ASN A 214 15.80 -2.45 11.73
C ASN A 214 15.41 -2.72 13.18
#